data_AF-A0A6H9L6C4-F1
#
_entry.id   AF-A0A6H9L6C4-F1
#
_cell.length_a   1.000
_cell.length_b   1.000
_cell.length_c   1.000
_cell.angle_alpha   90.00
_cell.angle_beta   90.00
_cell.angle_gamma   90.00
#
_symmetry.space_group_name_H-M   'P 1'
#
loop_
_entity.id
_entity.type
_entity.pdbx_description
1 polymer ?
#
loop_
_entity_poly.entity_id
_entity_poly.type
_entity_poly.pdbx_seq_one_letter_code
_entity_poly.pdbx_strand_id
1 'polypeptide(L)'
;MSNVIVILIFFFSIGQINAQKIDELVDIMAQVNEVHDSAVGVAGIKTEQFKAFEKLKELVTIDELVELTNHPNPVITCYASWGLVDKNYNRLEIVFSQLLKRNEKVAIYYGCQGKFLTIKESLYLKYFNKLLNQMDSPFYQVSTDSQLFKLDSLILFDDNISETLLNHAFENNTFGGKFLERIKFIAFEQKKFVAMKYIFNNHRNCCEERLAEELLLYLGNNQYVHHNIYREIFSMLFFFDNEELREVIFLRLKILFAMGIFPTSEKEYETYLKK
;
A
#
# COMPACT_ATOMS: atom_id res chain seq x y z
N MET A 1 1.53 51.28 26.06
CA MET A 1 0.88 51.05 24.75
C MET A 1 1.87 50.98 23.59
N SER A 2 2.96 51.78 23.57
CA SER A 2 3.94 51.76 22.46
C SER A 2 4.67 50.42 22.25
N ASN A 3 5.04 49.70 23.33
CA ASN A 3 5.81 48.46 23.21
C ASN A 3 4.99 47.25 22.71
N VAL A 4 3.65 47.27 22.86
CA VAL A 4 2.78 46.17 22.38
C VAL A 4 2.60 46.25 20.86
N ILE A 5 2.58 47.47 20.31
CA ILE A 5 2.41 47.70 18.86
C ILE A 5 3.68 47.28 18.09
N VAL A 6 4.87 47.52 18.63
CA VAL A 6 6.15 47.12 17.99
C VAL A 6 6.31 45.59 17.94
N ILE A 7 5.91 44.89 19.00
CA ILE A 7 5.97 43.41 19.06
C ILE A 7 5.01 42.80 18.03
N LEU A 8 3.78 43.34 17.88
CA LEU A 8 2.81 42.85 16.89
C LEU A 8 3.26 43.05 15.44
N ILE A 9 3.96 44.14 15.12
CA ILE A 9 4.51 44.39 13.77
C ILE A 9 5.65 43.42 13.44
N PHE A 10 6.47 43.04 14.43
CA PHE A 10 7.56 42.07 14.24
C PHE A 10 7.03 40.65 13.98
N PHE A 11 5.97 40.21 14.67
CA PHE A 11 5.36 38.90 14.39
C PHE A 11 4.68 38.84 13.02
N PHE A 12 4.08 39.94 12.57
CA PHE A 12 3.41 39.98 11.26
C PHE A 12 4.39 39.91 10.08
N SER A 13 5.54 40.58 10.18
CA SER A 13 6.57 40.58 9.12
C SER A 13 7.31 39.25 8.99
N ILE A 14 7.57 38.54 10.09
CA ILE A 14 8.19 37.20 10.05
C ILE A 14 7.23 36.18 9.41
N GLY A 15 5.93 36.27 9.70
CA GLY A 15 4.92 35.41 9.07
C GLY A 15 4.87 35.54 7.55
N GLN A 16 4.91 36.77 7.02
CA GLN A 16 4.89 37.01 5.57
C GLN A 16 6.15 36.49 4.87
N ILE A 17 7.33 36.65 5.47
CA ILE A 17 8.59 36.14 4.91
C ILE A 17 8.59 34.62 4.84
N ASN A 18 8.02 33.94 5.85
CA ASN A 18 7.93 32.48 5.85
C ASN A 18 6.92 31.97 4.83
N ALA A 19 5.76 32.61 4.70
CA ALA A 19 4.77 32.26 3.69
C ALA A 19 5.35 32.33 2.27
N GLN A 20 6.04 33.42 1.92
CA GLN A 20 6.68 33.56 0.61
C GLN A 20 7.72 32.44 0.35
N LYS A 21 8.54 32.10 1.35
CA LYS A 21 9.52 31.01 1.21
C LYS A 21 8.86 29.64 1.05
N ILE A 22 7.72 29.40 1.72
CA ILE A 22 6.95 28.18 1.58
C ILE A 22 6.41 28.07 0.15
N ASP A 23 5.84 29.14 -0.38
CA ASP A 23 5.32 29.18 -1.76
C ASP A 23 6.43 28.91 -2.78
N GLU A 24 7.60 29.54 -2.64
CA GLU A 24 8.75 29.31 -3.52
C GLU A 24 9.21 27.83 -3.50
N LEU A 25 9.22 27.19 -2.33
CA LEU A 25 9.58 25.77 -2.20
C LEU A 25 8.51 24.87 -2.84
N VAL A 26 7.24 25.18 -2.65
CA VAL A 26 6.12 24.47 -3.27
C VAL A 26 6.19 24.58 -4.79
N ASP A 27 6.46 25.77 -5.33
CA ASP A 27 6.56 26.01 -6.77
C ASP A 27 7.73 25.23 -7.39
N ILE A 28 8.91 25.25 -6.77
CA ILE A 28 10.07 24.48 -7.22
C ILE A 28 9.73 22.99 -7.27
N MET A 29 9.13 22.46 -6.20
CA MET A 29 8.79 21.04 -6.14
C MET A 29 7.69 20.66 -7.14
N ALA A 30 6.68 21.51 -7.30
CA ALA A 30 5.59 21.33 -8.25
C ALA A 30 6.08 21.39 -9.71
N GLN A 31 7.08 22.22 -10.01
CA GLN A 31 7.67 22.36 -11.34
C GLN A 31 8.46 21.11 -11.76
N VAL A 32 9.25 20.52 -10.85
CA VAL A 32 9.95 19.24 -11.13
C VAL A 32 8.95 18.11 -11.32
N ASN A 33 7.87 18.12 -10.55
CA ASN A 33 6.76 17.16 -10.65
C ASN A 33 7.20 15.68 -10.50
N GLU A 34 8.22 15.45 -9.70
CA GLU A 34 8.70 14.14 -9.28
C GLU A 34 8.94 14.13 -7.77
N VAL A 35 8.76 12.97 -7.13
CA VAL A 35 9.09 12.79 -5.71
C VAL A 35 10.44 12.09 -5.63
N HIS A 36 11.46 12.78 -5.13
CA HIS A 36 12.77 12.21 -4.82
C HIS A 36 12.86 11.90 -3.33
N ASP A 37 13.47 10.76 -2.99
CA ASP A 37 13.90 10.46 -1.62
C ASP A 37 15.32 11.00 -1.34
N SER A 38 15.84 10.74 -0.14
CA SER A 38 17.10 11.26 0.39
C SER A 38 18.35 10.97 -0.43
N ALA A 39 18.33 9.92 -1.25
CA ALA A 39 19.41 9.53 -2.12
C ALA A 39 18.85 8.99 -3.44
N VAL A 40 19.26 9.59 -4.58
CA VAL A 40 18.81 9.20 -5.92
C VAL A 40 20.00 9.04 -6.88
N GLY A 41 19.91 8.08 -7.80
CA GLY A 41 20.92 7.77 -8.82
C GLY A 41 22.08 6.89 -8.33
N VAL A 42 23.03 6.62 -9.23
CA VAL A 42 24.17 5.70 -9.02
C VAL A 42 25.07 6.14 -7.85
N ALA A 43 25.15 7.44 -7.58
CA ALA A 43 25.94 8.01 -6.50
C ALA A 43 25.13 8.36 -5.24
N GLY A 44 23.83 8.05 -5.20
CA GLY A 44 22.97 8.38 -4.06
C GLY A 44 22.94 9.88 -3.75
N ILE A 45 22.80 10.71 -4.78
CA ILE A 45 22.90 12.17 -4.65
C ILE A 45 21.63 12.72 -4.02
N LYS A 46 21.80 13.64 -3.08
CA LYS A 46 20.72 14.44 -2.52
C LYS A 46 20.31 15.53 -3.51
N THR A 47 19.17 15.34 -4.16
CA THR A 47 18.67 16.24 -5.22
C THR A 47 18.18 17.58 -4.66
N GLU A 48 18.14 18.62 -5.49
CA GLU A 48 17.54 19.91 -5.09
C GLU A 48 16.06 19.75 -4.71
N GLN A 49 15.34 18.84 -5.37
CA GLN A 49 13.97 18.47 -5.04
C GLN A 49 13.84 17.98 -3.59
N PHE A 50 14.70 17.06 -3.16
CA PHE A 50 14.64 16.55 -1.79
C PHE A 50 15.11 17.59 -0.76
N LYS A 51 16.10 18.43 -1.11
CA LYS A 51 16.51 19.55 -0.25
C LYS A 51 15.37 20.55 -0.06
N ALA A 52 14.60 20.85 -1.11
CA ALA A 52 13.43 21.71 -1.03
C ALA A 52 12.36 21.11 -0.11
N PHE A 53 12.13 19.80 -0.19
CA PHE A 53 11.24 19.10 0.74
C PHE A 53 11.71 19.18 2.20
N GLU A 54 12.99 18.93 2.48
CA GLU A 54 13.52 19.05 3.84
C GLU A 54 13.33 20.47 4.39
N LYS A 55 13.63 21.48 3.56
CA LYS A 55 13.45 22.88 3.92
C LYS A 55 11.99 23.22 4.19
N LEU A 56 11.08 22.74 3.34
CA LEU A 56 9.64 22.92 3.53
C LEU A 56 9.25 22.36 4.90
N LYS A 57 9.59 21.09 5.17
CA LYS A 57 9.27 20.37 6.41
C LYS A 57 9.79 21.10 7.66
N GLU A 58 10.95 21.75 7.60
CA GLU A 58 11.47 22.56 8.71
C GLU A 58 10.63 23.82 8.97
N LEU A 59 10.15 24.47 7.91
CA LEU A 59 9.43 25.74 7.99
C LEU A 59 7.96 25.59 8.36
N VAL A 60 7.29 24.55 7.86
CA VAL A 60 5.85 24.37 8.03
C VAL A 60 5.48 23.68 9.35
N THR A 61 4.36 24.10 9.93
CA THR A 61 3.68 23.46 11.05
C THR A 61 3.00 22.15 10.62
N ILE A 62 2.53 21.37 11.59
CA ILE A 62 1.74 20.16 11.31
C ILE A 62 0.42 20.53 10.60
N ASP A 63 -0.25 21.60 11.02
CA ASP A 63 -1.52 22.00 10.43
C ASP A 63 -1.36 22.46 8.98
N GLU A 64 -0.30 23.21 8.67
CA GLU A 64 0.05 23.58 7.29
C GLU A 64 0.39 22.34 6.44
N LEU A 65 1.08 21.33 7.01
CA LEU A 65 1.27 20.06 6.30
C LEU A 65 -0.05 19.35 6.02
N VAL A 66 -0.99 19.35 6.97
CA VAL A 66 -2.33 18.78 6.75
C VAL A 66 -3.04 19.53 5.63
N GLU A 67 -2.97 20.86 5.59
CA GLU A 67 -3.53 21.67 4.50
C GLU A 67 -2.91 21.31 3.15
N LEU A 68 -1.57 21.23 3.07
CA LEU A 68 -0.83 20.88 1.86
C LEU A 68 -1.14 19.47 1.32
N THR A 69 -1.71 18.56 2.12
CA THR A 69 -2.19 17.26 1.60
C THR A 69 -3.41 17.39 0.67
N ASN A 70 -4.05 18.56 0.65
CA ASN A 70 -5.14 18.89 -0.28
C ASN A 70 -4.67 19.68 -1.50
N HIS A 71 -3.35 19.89 -1.66
CA HIS A 71 -2.82 20.64 -2.79
C HIS A 71 -3.15 19.97 -4.14
N PRO A 72 -3.48 20.73 -5.20
CA PRO A 72 -3.86 20.16 -6.50
C PRO A 72 -2.72 19.41 -7.19
N ASN A 73 -1.46 19.82 -6.96
CA ASN A 73 -0.30 19.07 -7.43
C ASN A 73 -0.06 17.82 -6.54
N PRO A 74 -0.05 16.59 -7.11
CA PRO A 74 0.06 15.36 -6.34
C PRO A 74 1.45 15.14 -5.72
N VAL A 75 2.53 15.75 -6.25
CA VAL A 75 3.87 15.71 -5.66
C VAL A 75 3.90 16.47 -4.35
N ILE A 76 3.26 17.63 -4.29
CA ILE A 76 3.12 18.43 -3.07
C ILE A 76 2.30 17.66 -2.04
N THR A 77 1.21 17.02 -2.47
CA THR A 77 0.42 16.14 -1.59
C THR A 77 1.29 15.01 -1.01
N CYS A 78 2.10 14.34 -1.85
CA CYS A 78 3.01 13.29 -1.39
C CYS A 78 4.03 13.81 -0.37
N TYR A 79 4.73 14.90 -0.68
CA TYR A 79 5.71 15.47 0.24
C TYR A 79 5.08 15.95 1.55
N ALA A 80 3.90 16.58 1.51
CA ALA A 80 3.17 16.96 2.70
C ALA A 80 2.85 15.74 3.58
N SER A 81 2.35 14.66 2.95
CA SER A 81 2.06 13.40 3.64
C SER A 81 3.31 12.74 4.24
N TRP A 82 4.46 12.81 3.57
CA TRP A 82 5.74 12.35 4.10
C TRP A 82 6.23 13.21 5.26
N GLY A 83 6.03 14.52 5.19
CA GLY A 83 6.31 15.45 6.27
C GLY A 83 5.51 15.11 7.53
N LEU A 84 4.24 14.75 7.40
CA LEU A 84 3.40 14.29 8.51
C LEU A 84 3.93 13.00 9.13
N VAL A 85 4.34 12.03 8.30
CA VAL A 85 4.99 10.79 8.78
C VAL A 85 6.28 11.13 9.53
N ASP A 86 7.15 11.93 8.95
CA ASP A 86 8.44 12.31 9.55
C ASP A 86 8.24 13.06 10.88
N LYS A 87 7.18 13.88 11.00
CA LYS A 87 6.81 14.60 12.23
C LYS A 87 5.99 13.79 13.25
N ASN A 88 5.83 12.48 13.05
CA ASN A 88 5.05 11.60 13.93
C ASN A 88 3.59 12.05 14.12
N TYR A 89 2.94 12.56 13.07
CA TYR A 89 1.54 12.95 13.15
C TYR A 89 0.66 11.76 13.54
N ASN A 90 -0.11 11.89 14.62
CA ASN A 90 -0.84 10.76 15.22
C ASN A 90 -2.23 10.50 14.61
N ARG A 91 -2.66 11.29 13.62
CA ARG A 91 -3.97 11.17 12.94
C ARG A 91 -3.85 10.89 11.44
N LEU A 92 -2.86 10.08 11.03
CA LEU A 92 -2.67 9.73 9.62
C LEU A 92 -3.91 9.09 8.98
N GLU A 93 -4.79 8.45 9.75
CA GLU A 93 -6.04 7.87 9.23
C GLU A 93 -6.95 8.91 8.58
N ILE A 94 -6.91 10.16 9.03
CA ILE A 94 -7.74 11.23 8.47
C ILE A 94 -7.21 11.61 7.10
N VAL A 95 -5.91 11.89 7.01
CA VAL A 95 -5.24 12.22 5.75
C VAL A 95 -5.37 11.05 4.78
N PHE A 96 -5.08 9.83 5.22
CA PHE A 96 -5.19 8.65 4.39
C PHE A 96 -6.61 8.45 3.87
N SER A 97 -7.66 8.63 4.69
CA SER A 97 -9.05 8.55 4.23
C SER A 97 -9.42 9.55 3.13
N GLN A 98 -8.78 10.73 3.13
CA GLN A 98 -8.92 11.72 2.06
C GLN A 98 -8.18 11.25 0.80
N LEU A 99 -6.95 10.75 0.96
CA LEU A 99 -6.14 10.25 -0.16
C LEU A 99 -6.73 8.99 -0.80
N LEU A 100 -7.49 8.16 -0.08
CA LEU A 100 -8.18 6.99 -0.66
C LEU A 100 -9.13 7.38 -1.80
N LYS A 101 -9.73 8.58 -1.72
CA LYS A 101 -10.64 9.13 -2.75
C LYS A 101 -9.92 9.66 -3.99
N ARG A 102 -8.59 9.66 -3.97
CA ARG A 102 -7.70 10.21 -4.98
C ARG A 102 -6.93 9.07 -5.66
N ASN A 103 -6.76 9.16 -6.98
CA ASN A 103 -6.15 8.12 -7.81
C ASN A 103 -4.94 8.63 -8.61
N GLU A 104 -4.53 9.87 -8.36
CA GLU A 104 -3.36 10.49 -8.96
C GLU A 104 -2.10 9.68 -8.64
N LYS A 105 -1.26 9.51 -9.66
CA LYS A 105 0.04 8.85 -9.57
C LYS A 105 1.16 9.86 -9.64
N VAL A 106 2.24 9.57 -8.94
CA VAL A 106 3.49 10.33 -8.98
C VAL A 106 4.64 9.41 -9.33
N ALA A 107 5.61 9.91 -10.09
CA ALA A 107 6.90 9.27 -10.23
C ALA A 107 7.67 9.46 -8.93
N ILE A 108 8.11 8.36 -8.32
CA ILE A 108 8.91 8.38 -7.09
C ILE A 108 10.24 7.69 -7.33
N TYR A 109 11.32 8.36 -6.95
CA TYR A 109 12.69 7.89 -7.11
C TYR A 109 13.33 7.60 -5.76
N TYR A 110 13.79 6.36 -5.60
CA TYR A 110 14.51 5.86 -4.43
C TYR A 110 15.78 5.16 -4.90
N GLY A 111 16.95 5.69 -4.53
CA GLY A 111 18.22 5.18 -5.03
C GLY A 111 18.27 5.19 -6.56
N CYS A 112 18.63 4.05 -7.17
CA CYS A 112 18.72 3.92 -8.63
C CYS A 112 17.38 3.60 -9.32
N GLN A 113 16.27 3.48 -8.58
CA GLN A 113 15.00 3.00 -9.12
C GLN A 113 13.93 4.09 -9.08
N GLY A 114 13.22 4.24 -10.20
CA GLY A 114 11.98 5.01 -10.30
C GLY A 114 10.77 4.07 -10.33
N LYS A 115 9.69 4.45 -9.65
CA LYS A 115 8.39 3.76 -9.74
C LYS A 115 7.24 4.74 -9.73
N PHE A 116 6.14 4.39 -10.37
CA PHE A 116 4.89 5.14 -10.25
C PHE A 116 4.06 4.58 -9.10
N LEU A 117 3.72 5.42 -8.14
CA LEU A 117 2.81 5.09 -7.04
C LEU A 117 1.65 6.07 -7.00
N THR A 118 0.48 5.61 -6.55
CA THR A 118 -0.59 6.54 -6.16
C THR A 118 -0.19 7.31 -4.90
N ILE A 119 -0.77 8.48 -4.69
CA ILE A 119 -0.48 9.29 -3.50
C ILE A 119 -0.83 8.56 -2.18
N LYS A 120 -1.88 7.72 -2.19
CA LYS A 120 -2.27 6.87 -1.06
C LYS A 120 -1.25 5.77 -0.78
N GLU A 121 -0.76 5.08 -1.82
CA GLU A 121 0.31 4.09 -1.67
C GLU A 121 1.60 4.72 -1.15
N SER A 122 1.93 5.93 -1.62
CA SER A 122 3.11 6.67 -1.19
C SER A 122 3.09 6.98 0.32
N LEU A 123 1.97 7.50 0.84
CA LEU A 123 1.81 7.75 2.28
C LEU A 123 1.92 6.44 3.08
N TYR A 124 1.18 5.41 2.67
CA TYR A 124 1.15 4.13 3.36
C TYR A 124 2.55 3.51 3.46
N LEU A 125 3.26 3.40 2.33
CA LEU A 125 4.59 2.80 2.28
C LEU A 125 5.63 3.63 3.02
N LYS A 126 5.53 4.97 3.01
CA LYS A 126 6.41 5.84 3.81
C LYS A 126 6.25 5.56 5.30
N TYR A 127 5.01 5.41 5.77
CA TYR A 127 4.74 5.08 7.17
C TYR A 127 5.18 3.66 7.54
N PHE A 128 4.82 2.68 6.71
CA PHE A 128 5.22 1.29 6.90
C PHE A 128 6.76 1.13 6.96
N ASN A 129 7.48 1.71 6.01
CA ASN A 129 8.95 1.67 5.99
C ASN A 129 9.59 2.38 7.18
N LYS A 130 8.96 3.43 7.71
CA LYS A 130 9.42 4.07 8.94
C LYS A 130 9.35 3.10 10.11
N LEU A 131 8.28 2.32 10.25
CA LEU A 131 8.16 1.29 11.31
C LEU A 131 9.22 0.20 11.14
N LEU A 132 9.48 -0.26 9.91
CA LEU A 132 10.53 -1.25 9.65
C LEU A 132 11.94 -0.76 10.03
N ASN A 133 12.21 0.53 9.86
CA ASN A 133 13.53 1.12 10.10
C ASN A 133 13.77 1.55 11.55
N GLN A 134 12.77 1.42 12.44
CA GLN A 134 12.84 2.01 13.77
C GLN A 134 13.55 1.15 14.84
N MET A 135 13.68 -0.19 14.71
CA MET A 135 14.27 -1.04 15.77
C MET A 135 14.82 -2.40 15.29
N ASP A 136 15.53 -3.08 16.21
CA ASP A 136 16.07 -4.45 16.08
C ASP A 136 15.03 -5.55 15.77
N SER A 137 13.73 -5.29 16.01
CA SER A 137 12.63 -6.23 15.75
C SER A 137 11.49 -5.59 14.93
N PRO A 138 11.67 -5.44 13.61
CA PRO A 138 10.71 -4.74 12.74
C PRO A 138 9.32 -5.40 12.71
N PHE A 139 9.25 -6.73 12.82
CA PHE A 139 7.98 -7.48 12.75
C PHE A 139 7.07 -7.23 13.97
N TYR A 140 7.64 -7.03 15.16
CA TYR A 140 6.87 -6.73 16.36
C TYR A 140 6.20 -5.36 16.28
N GLN A 141 6.89 -4.35 15.75
CA GLN A 141 6.34 -3.00 15.65
C GLN A 141 5.19 -2.92 14.65
N VAL A 142 5.33 -3.54 13.48
CA VAL A 142 4.26 -3.58 12.47
C VAL A 142 2.98 -4.19 13.03
N SER A 143 3.08 -5.33 13.72
CA SER A 143 1.91 -6.06 14.26
C SER A 143 1.24 -5.41 15.47
N THR A 144 1.90 -4.43 16.12
CA THR A 144 1.38 -3.78 17.34
C THR A 144 1.08 -2.28 17.15
N ASP A 145 1.40 -1.71 15.99
CA ASP A 145 1.18 -0.29 15.72
C ASP A 145 -0.30 0.04 15.47
N SER A 146 -0.89 0.79 16.40
CA SER A 146 -2.31 1.15 16.35
C SER A 146 -2.68 2.09 15.19
N GLN A 147 -1.75 2.89 14.69
CA GLN A 147 -2.01 3.79 13.57
C GLN A 147 -1.97 3.01 12.25
N LEU A 148 -1.03 2.08 12.08
CA LEU A 148 -0.99 1.17 10.95
C LEU A 148 -2.26 0.32 10.88
N PHE A 149 -2.73 -0.23 12.01
CA PHE A 149 -4.00 -0.97 12.05
C PHE A 149 -5.18 -0.14 11.54
N LYS A 150 -5.23 1.17 11.86
CA LYS A 150 -6.27 2.07 11.33
C LYS A 150 -6.14 2.26 9.81
N LEU A 151 -4.92 2.42 9.29
CA LEU A 151 -4.68 2.54 7.85
C LEU A 151 -5.10 1.25 7.12
N ASP A 152 -4.68 0.10 7.65
CA ASP A 152 -5.01 -1.23 7.12
C ASP A 152 -6.52 -1.49 7.13
N SER A 153 -7.21 -1.06 8.19
CA SER A 153 -8.66 -1.14 8.28
C SER A 153 -9.37 -0.29 7.21
N LEU A 154 -8.82 0.89 6.87
CA LEU A 154 -9.39 1.77 5.85
C LEU A 154 -9.18 1.22 4.44
N ILE A 155 -8.05 0.56 4.18
CA ILE A 155 -7.74 -0.13 2.91
C ILE A 155 -8.87 -1.08 2.51
N LEU A 156 -9.46 -1.80 3.47
CA LEU A 156 -10.53 -2.75 3.20
C LEU A 156 -11.80 -2.09 2.62
N PHE A 157 -12.03 -0.80 2.82
CA PHE A 157 -13.25 -0.11 2.37
C PHE A 157 -13.06 0.74 1.10
N ASP A 158 -11.87 0.71 0.47
CA ASP A 158 -11.67 1.31 -0.85
C ASP A 158 -11.98 0.26 -1.94
N ASP A 159 -12.96 0.53 -2.79
CA ASP A 159 -13.33 -0.35 -3.90
C ASP A 159 -12.30 -0.38 -5.04
N ASN A 160 -11.43 0.63 -5.12
CA ASN A 160 -10.38 0.76 -6.15
C ASN A 160 -8.98 0.50 -5.59
N ILE A 161 -8.91 -0.25 -4.50
CA ILE A 161 -7.65 -0.49 -3.81
C ILE A 161 -6.71 -1.40 -4.62
N SER A 162 -5.41 -1.12 -4.56
CA SER A 162 -4.40 -1.97 -5.19
C SER A 162 -4.20 -3.26 -4.40
N GLU A 163 -3.88 -4.34 -5.11
CA GLU A 163 -3.56 -5.63 -4.47
C GLU A 163 -2.34 -5.53 -3.57
N THR A 164 -1.41 -4.63 -3.86
CA THR A 164 -0.25 -4.33 -3.02
C THR A 164 -0.67 -3.85 -1.63
N LEU A 165 -1.60 -2.88 -1.54
CA LEU A 165 -2.07 -2.39 -0.24
C LEU A 165 -2.90 -3.44 0.50
N LEU A 166 -3.72 -4.22 -0.22
CA LEU A 166 -4.43 -5.34 0.39
C LEU A 166 -3.48 -6.41 0.97
N ASN A 167 -2.42 -6.76 0.23
CA ASN A 167 -1.41 -7.72 0.69
C ASN A 167 -0.79 -7.22 2.00
N HIS A 168 -0.34 -5.96 2.06
CA HIS A 168 0.22 -5.42 3.30
C HIS A 168 -0.79 -5.43 4.45
N ALA A 169 -2.03 -4.96 4.23
CA ALA A 169 -3.04 -4.96 5.28
C ALA A 169 -3.30 -6.35 5.87
N PHE A 170 -3.35 -7.37 5.01
CA PHE A 170 -3.56 -8.77 5.37
C PHE A 170 -2.35 -9.48 5.98
N GLU A 171 -1.12 -9.07 5.61
CA GLU A 171 0.11 -9.58 6.23
C GLU A 171 0.31 -9.01 7.64
N ASN A 172 -0.13 -7.76 7.86
CA ASN A 172 0.07 -7.08 9.13
C ASN A 172 -0.94 -7.50 10.21
N ASN A 173 -2.15 -7.94 9.83
CA ASN A 173 -3.26 -8.10 10.77
C ASN A 173 -4.15 -9.32 10.49
N THR A 174 -4.73 -9.86 11.56
CA THR A 174 -5.89 -10.75 11.49
C THR A 174 -7.18 -9.98 11.79
N PHE A 175 -7.94 -9.66 10.75
CA PHE A 175 -9.25 -9.02 10.80
C PHE A 175 -10.38 -10.00 11.13
N GLY A 176 -11.27 -9.60 12.05
CA GLY A 176 -12.50 -10.35 12.36
C GLY A 176 -13.76 -9.47 12.35
N GLY A 177 -14.89 -10.06 12.76
CA GLY A 177 -16.16 -9.35 12.92
C GLY A 177 -16.61 -8.64 11.63
N LYS A 178 -16.93 -7.34 11.72
CA LYS A 178 -17.43 -6.54 10.59
C LYS A 178 -16.49 -6.49 9.37
N PHE A 179 -15.18 -6.64 9.58
CA PHE A 179 -14.21 -6.62 8.49
C PHE A 179 -14.28 -7.90 7.65
N LEU A 180 -14.65 -9.04 8.27
CA LEU A 180 -14.70 -10.33 7.58
C LEU A 180 -15.72 -10.31 6.44
N GLU A 181 -16.90 -9.71 6.64
CA GLU A 181 -17.90 -9.59 5.57
C GLU A 181 -17.39 -8.74 4.41
N ARG A 182 -16.66 -7.66 4.70
CA ARG A 182 -16.02 -6.85 3.66
C ARG A 182 -14.91 -7.63 2.94
N ILE A 183 -14.13 -8.43 3.64
CA ILE A 183 -13.09 -9.29 3.05
C ILE A 183 -13.71 -10.36 2.16
N LYS A 184 -14.81 -11.00 2.57
CA LYS A 184 -15.59 -11.93 1.72
C LYS A 184 -16.07 -11.24 0.45
N PHE A 185 -16.57 -10.01 0.55
CA PHE A 185 -16.95 -9.23 -0.63
C PHE A 185 -15.76 -8.99 -1.57
N ILE A 186 -14.60 -8.58 -1.05
CA ILE A 186 -13.38 -8.39 -1.86
C ILE A 186 -12.92 -9.71 -2.51
N ALA A 187 -12.98 -10.81 -1.75
CA ALA A 187 -12.59 -12.13 -2.25
C ALA A 187 -13.52 -12.62 -3.36
N PHE A 188 -14.83 -12.64 -3.10
CA PHE A 188 -15.78 -13.37 -3.91
C PHE A 188 -16.54 -12.52 -4.93
N GLU A 189 -16.74 -11.22 -4.66
CA GLU A 189 -17.43 -10.33 -5.61
C GLU A 189 -16.42 -9.58 -6.47
N GLN A 190 -15.34 -9.07 -5.87
CA GLN A 190 -14.26 -8.40 -6.62
C GLN A 190 -13.20 -9.37 -7.17
N LYS A 191 -13.32 -10.67 -6.88
CA LYS A 191 -12.45 -11.75 -7.38
C LYS A 191 -10.96 -11.54 -7.08
N LYS A 192 -10.65 -10.92 -5.94
CA LYS A 192 -9.26 -10.64 -5.55
C LYS A 192 -8.62 -11.85 -4.88
N PHE A 193 -7.63 -12.46 -5.56
CA PHE A 193 -6.92 -13.64 -5.06
C PHE A 193 -6.27 -13.39 -3.69
N VAL A 194 -5.68 -12.21 -3.48
CA VAL A 194 -5.11 -11.79 -2.18
C VAL A 194 -6.11 -11.94 -1.02
N ALA A 195 -7.38 -11.60 -1.23
CA ALA A 195 -8.41 -11.74 -0.20
C ALA A 195 -8.88 -13.21 -0.04
N MET A 196 -8.95 -13.98 -1.13
CA MET A 196 -9.20 -15.43 -1.06
C MET A 196 -8.11 -16.14 -0.25
N LYS A 197 -6.84 -15.82 -0.49
CA LYS A 197 -5.68 -16.31 0.25
C LYS A 197 -5.77 -15.95 1.74
N TYR A 198 -6.14 -14.71 2.04
CA TYR A 198 -6.35 -14.28 3.43
C TYR A 198 -7.46 -15.08 4.12
N ILE A 199 -8.62 -15.28 3.48
CA ILE A 199 -9.72 -16.09 4.02
C ILE A 199 -9.25 -17.53 4.27
N PHE A 200 -8.54 -18.14 3.32
CA PHE A 200 -8.02 -19.49 3.47
C PHE A 200 -7.12 -19.65 4.71
N ASN A 201 -6.22 -18.69 4.94
CA ASN A 201 -5.25 -18.78 6.03
C ASN A 201 -5.87 -18.51 7.41
N ASN A 202 -6.90 -17.66 7.49
CA ASN A 202 -7.38 -17.13 8.77
C ASN A 202 -8.83 -17.50 9.11
N HIS A 203 -9.67 -17.77 8.11
CA HIS A 203 -11.12 -17.92 8.27
C HIS A 203 -11.75 -19.02 7.41
N ARG A 204 -10.97 -19.99 6.91
CA ARG A 204 -11.41 -20.99 5.92
C ARG A 204 -12.77 -21.61 6.26
N ASN A 205 -12.97 -22.00 7.51
CA ASN A 205 -14.17 -22.70 7.97
C ASN A 205 -15.48 -21.92 7.74
N CYS A 206 -15.43 -20.60 7.52
CA CYS A 206 -16.64 -19.82 7.24
C CYS A 206 -17.23 -20.06 5.85
N CYS A 207 -16.40 -20.54 4.92
CA CYS A 207 -16.57 -20.26 3.50
C CYS A 207 -15.92 -21.32 2.61
N GLU A 208 -15.74 -22.54 3.11
CA GLU A 208 -14.89 -23.56 2.49
C GLU A 208 -15.30 -23.92 1.06
N GLU A 209 -16.56 -24.31 0.87
CA GLU A 209 -17.13 -24.68 -0.43
C GLU A 209 -17.02 -23.53 -1.43
N ARG A 210 -17.52 -22.36 -1.07
CA ARG A 210 -17.46 -21.16 -1.92
C ARG A 210 -16.01 -20.76 -2.27
N LEU A 211 -15.08 -20.89 -1.33
CA LEU A 211 -13.67 -20.59 -1.57
C LEU A 211 -13.05 -21.57 -2.57
N ALA A 212 -13.34 -22.87 -2.46
CA ALA A 212 -12.88 -23.88 -3.42
C ALA A 212 -13.42 -23.62 -4.83
N GLU A 213 -14.72 -23.32 -4.96
CA GLU A 213 -15.36 -22.94 -6.23
C GLU A 213 -14.68 -21.73 -6.88
N GLU A 214 -14.45 -20.67 -6.12
CA GLU A 214 -13.86 -19.43 -6.62
C GLU A 214 -12.39 -19.61 -7.04
N LEU A 215 -11.63 -20.44 -6.31
CA LEU A 215 -10.26 -20.80 -6.69
C LEU A 215 -10.23 -21.60 -8.00
N LEU A 216 -11.17 -22.53 -8.21
CA LEU A 216 -11.32 -23.25 -9.47
C LEU A 216 -11.69 -22.31 -10.63
N LEU A 217 -12.62 -21.37 -10.41
CA LEU A 217 -12.98 -20.35 -11.39
C LEU A 217 -11.79 -19.45 -11.73
N TYR A 218 -10.98 -19.10 -10.73
CA TYR A 218 -9.75 -18.32 -10.93
C TYR A 218 -8.76 -19.06 -11.84
N LEU A 219 -8.56 -20.37 -11.63
CA LEU A 219 -7.79 -21.20 -12.55
C LEU A 219 -8.39 -21.22 -13.95
N GLY A 220 -9.72 -21.19 -14.06
CA GLY A 220 -10.56 -21.23 -15.27
C GLY A 220 -10.35 -20.06 -16.24
N ASN A 221 -10.13 -18.86 -15.71
CA ASN A 221 -10.21 -17.62 -16.48
C ASN A 221 -9.02 -17.33 -17.42
N ASN A 222 -8.06 -18.26 -17.57
CA ASN A 222 -6.99 -18.28 -18.58
C ASN A 222 -6.20 -16.97 -18.74
N GLN A 223 -6.23 -16.06 -17.76
CA GLN A 223 -5.32 -14.93 -17.73
C GLN A 223 -3.91 -15.49 -17.47
N TYR A 224 -2.88 -14.89 -18.06
CA TYR A 224 -1.49 -15.25 -17.79
C TYR A 224 -1.18 -14.94 -16.31
N VAL A 225 -1.52 -15.88 -15.43
CA VAL A 225 -1.22 -15.80 -14.02
C VAL A 225 0.23 -16.25 -13.82
N HIS A 226 0.99 -15.57 -12.97
CA HIS A 226 2.35 -15.96 -12.64
C HIS A 226 2.37 -17.40 -12.07
N HIS A 227 3.36 -18.22 -12.46
CA HIS A 227 3.48 -19.64 -12.05
C HIS A 227 3.32 -19.87 -10.54
N ASN A 228 3.81 -18.93 -9.73
CA ASN A 228 3.70 -18.99 -8.28
C ASN A 228 2.25 -18.95 -7.78
N ILE A 229 1.37 -18.20 -8.43
CA ILE A 229 -0.04 -18.11 -8.03
C ILE A 229 -0.75 -19.45 -8.34
N TYR A 230 -0.46 -20.09 -9.47
CA TYR A 230 -0.96 -21.46 -9.73
C TYR A 230 -0.54 -22.43 -8.63
N ARG A 231 0.74 -22.40 -8.24
CA ARG A 231 1.25 -23.24 -7.16
C ARG A 231 0.51 -23.00 -5.85
N GLU A 232 0.28 -21.73 -5.50
CA GLU A 232 -0.48 -21.36 -4.30
C GLU A 232 -1.93 -21.85 -4.38
N ILE A 233 -2.64 -21.60 -5.48
CA ILE A 233 -4.03 -22.03 -5.66
C ILE A 233 -4.16 -23.55 -5.56
N PHE A 234 -3.33 -24.32 -6.28
CA PHE A 234 -3.37 -25.77 -6.17
C PHE A 234 -3.04 -26.23 -4.75
N SER A 235 -2.08 -25.60 -4.07
CA SER A 235 -1.78 -25.94 -2.67
C SER A 235 -2.97 -25.70 -1.74
N MET A 236 -3.77 -24.66 -1.99
CA MET A 236 -5.00 -24.40 -1.24
C MET A 236 -6.09 -25.40 -1.59
N LEU A 237 -6.27 -25.69 -2.88
CA LEU A 237 -7.29 -26.61 -3.38
C LEU A 237 -7.09 -28.03 -2.87
N PHE A 238 -5.87 -28.55 -2.88
CA PHE A 238 -5.53 -29.87 -2.32
C PHE A 238 -5.66 -29.95 -0.79
N PHE A 239 -5.87 -28.82 -0.10
CA PHE A 239 -6.14 -28.83 1.33
C PHE A 239 -7.60 -29.22 1.63
N PHE A 240 -8.54 -28.93 0.74
CA PHE A 240 -9.94 -29.26 0.94
C PHE A 240 -10.14 -30.77 0.84
N ASP A 241 -10.67 -31.39 1.90
CA ASP A 241 -10.87 -32.83 2.00
C ASP A 241 -12.22 -33.22 1.36
N ASN A 242 -12.26 -33.19 0.02
CA ASN A 242 -13.45 -33.48 -0.77
C ASN A 242 -13.10 -34.29 -2.02
N GLU A 243 -13.64 -35.51 -2.14
CA GLU A 243 -13.34 -36.44 -3.24
C GLU A 243 -13.82 -35.92 -4.60
N GLU A 244 -15.04 -35.37 -4.68
CA GLU A 244 -15.60 -34.81 -5.92
C GLU A 244 -14.75 -33.63 -6.41
N LEU A 245 -14.35 -32.75 -5.49
CA LEU A 245 -13.47 -31.62 -5.79
C LEU A 245 -12.10 -32.09 -6.30
N ARG A 246 -11.58 -33.20 -5.76
CA ARG A 246 -10.27 -33.75 -6.15
C ARG A 246 -10.24 -34.15 -7.63
N GLU A 247 -11.31 -34.74 -8.15
CA GLU A 247 -11.43 -35.07 -9.57
C GLU A 247 -11.37 -33.82 -10.45
N VAL A 248 -12.09 -32.76 -10.06
CA VAL A 248 -12.10 -31.47 -10.77
C VAL A 248 -10.73 -30.81 -10.74
N ILE A 249 -10.02 -30.85 -9.60
CA ILE A 249 -8.66 -30.34 -9.45
C ILE A 249 -7.71 -31.06 -10.41
N PHE A 250 -7.73 -32.40 -10.44
CA PHE A 250 -6.86 -33.17 -11.33
C PHE A 250 -7.16 -32.94 -12.81
N LEU A 251 -8.44 -32.84 -13.18
CA LEU A 251 -8.83 -32.50 -14.54
C LEU A 251 -8.27 -31.13 -14.94
N ARG A 252 -8.40 -30.12 -14.06
CA ARG A 252 -7.88 -28.77 -14.33
C ARG A 252 -6.35 -28.76 -14.43
N LEU A 253 -5.66 -29.46 -13.54
CA LEU A 253 -4.21 -29.60 -13.56
C LEU A 253 -3.73 -30.24 -14.86
N LYS A 254 -4.39 -31.31 -15.32
CA LYS A 254 -4.08 -31.99 -16.58
C LYS A 254 -4.25 -31.07 -17.79
N ILE A 255 -5.32 -30.28 -17.82
CA ILE A 255 -5.57 -29.30 -18.89
C ILE A 255 -4.46 -28.25 -18.92
N LEU A 256 -4.12 -27.64 -17.79
CA LEU A 256 -3.07 -26.62 -17.71
C LEU A 256 -1.69 -27.18 -18.08
N PHE A 257 -1.39 -28.44 -17.70
CA PHE A 257 -0.15 -29.11 -18.05
C PHE A 257 -0.05 -29.36 -19.55
N ALA A 258 -1.13 -29.86 -20.17
CA ALA A 258 -1.19 -30.09 -21.62
C ALA A 258 -1.06 -28.79 -22.43
N MET A 259 -1.47 -27.65 -21.86
CA MET A 259 -1.28 -26.32 -22.46
C MET A 259 0.13 -25.75 -22.24
N GLY A 260 0.99 -26.43 -21.47
CA GLY A 260 2.31 -25.92 -21.10
C GLY A 260 2.27 -24.72 -20.15
N ILE A 261 1.15 -24.50 -19.46
CA ILE A 261 0.96 -23.36 -18.53
C ILE A 261 1.46 -23.72 -17.14
N PHE A 262 0.95 -24.82 -16.58
CA PHE A 262 1.27 -25.26 -15.22
C PHE A 262 0.87 -26.73 -15.03
N PRO A 263 1.70 -27.57 -14.37
CA PRO A 263 3.08 -27.32 -14.00
C PRO A 263 4.00 -27.16 -15.23
N THR A 264 5.24 -26.71 -15.04
CA THR A 264 6.17 -26.48 -16.18
C THR A 264 7.09 -27.67 -16.48
N SER A 265 7.00 -28.72 -15.67
CA SER A 265 7.75 -29.96 -15.88
C SER A 265 6.93 -31.18 -15.47
N GLU A 266 7.20 -32.31 -16.12
CA GLU A 266 6.61 -33.61 -15.78
C GLU A 266 6.88 -33.98 -14.32
N LYS A 267 8.10 -33.72 -13.80
CA LYS A 267 8.44 -33.94 -12.39
C LYS A 267 7.53 -33.16 -11.42
N GLU A 268 7.23 -31.90 -11.72
CA GLU A 268 6.33 -31.08 -10.90
C GLU A 268 4.89 -31.61 -11.00
N TYR A 269 4.43 -32.01 -12.18
CA TYR A 269 3.13 -32.65 -12.39
C TYR A 269 2.97 -33.94 -11.58
N GLU A 270 3.94 -34.84 -11.63
CA GLU A 270 3.97 -36.07 -10.84
C GLU A 270 3.99 -35.83 -9.33
N THR A 271 4.47 -34.66 -8.88
CA THR A 271 4.43 -34.28 -7.46
C THR A 271 3.01 -33.95 -7.03
N TYR A 272 2.20 -33.35 -7.91
CA TYR A 272 0.81 -33.04 -7.62
C TYR A 272 -0.10 -34.27 -7.67
N LEU A 273 0.16 -35.21 -8.58
CA LEU A 273 -0.61 -36.48 -8.67
C LEU A 273 -0.49 -37.36 -7.40
N LYS A 274 0.49 -37.09 -6.54
CA LYS A 274 0.74 -37.83 -5.29
C LYS A 274 0.05 -37.21 -4.06
N LYS A 275 -0.60 -36.06 -4.20
CA LYS A 275 -1.35 -35.40 -3.11
C LYS A 275 -2.81 -35.88 -3.11
#